data_AF-A0A965Q9D5-F1
#
_entry.id   AF-A0A965Q9D5-F1
#
_cell.length_a   1.000
_cell.length_b   1.000
_cell.length_c   1.000
_cell.angle_alpha   90.00
_cell.angle_beta   90.00
_cell.angle_gamma   90.00
#
_symmetry.space_group_name_H-M   'P 1'
#
loop_
_entity.id
_entity.type
_entity.pdbx_description
1 polymer ?
#
loop_
_entity_poly.entity_id
_entity_poly.type
_entity_poly.pdbx_seq_one_letter_code
_entity_poly.pdbx_strand_id
1 'polypeptide(L)' 'MTTQIKNSDDLLSYLVSQANSGQKNWFGFAQQRLTGIALAHDIAKNHADKMTPEQAVDYAIKLNNAIYQKIIKAD' A
#
# COMPACT_ATOMS: atom_id res chain seq x y z
N MET A 1 -17.26 12.81 -16.93
CA MET A 1 -18.03 13.31 -15.78
C MET A 1 -17.13 13.35 -14.58
N THR A 2 -16.96 14.49 -13.94
CA THR A 2 -16.08 14.66 -12.77
C THR A 2 -16.88 14.31 -11.52
N THR A 3 -16.50 13.25 -10.80
CA THR A 3 -17.17 12.89 -9.54
C THR A 3 -16.83 13.93 -8.47
N GLN A 4 -17.82 14.68 -8.00
CA GLN A 4 -17.69 15.55 -6.83
C GLN A 4 -17.92 14.74 -5.56
N ILE A 5 -16.91 14.69 -4.69
CA ILE A 5 -16.99 14.08 -3.36
C ILE A 5 -17.29 15.19 -2.35
N LYS A 6 -18.43 15.15 -1.66
CA LYS A 6 -18.87 16.22 -0.76
C LYS A 6 -18.67 15.89 0.71
N ASN A 7 -18.62 14.61 1.06
CA ASN A 7 -18.45 14.12 2.43
C ASN A 7 -17.77 12.73 2.45
N SER A 8 -17.52 12.21 3.64
CA SER A 8 -16.85 10.92 3.85
C SER A 8 -17.66 9.71 3.33
N ASP A 9 -18.99 9.79 3.31
CA ASP A 9 -19.86 8.72 2.81
C ASP A 9 -19.80 8.64 1.27
N ASP A 10 -19.74 9.78 0.59
CA ASP A 10 -19.50 9.88 -0.85
C ASP A 10 -18.13 9.32 -1.23
N LEU A 11 -17.10 9.60 -0.41
CA LEU A 11 -15.75 9.10 -0.61
C LEU A 11 -15.72 7.56 -0.50
N LEU A 12 -16.34 7.01 0.55
CA LEU A 12 -16.41 5.57 0.76
C LEU A 12 -17.14 4.89 -0.40
N SER A 13 -18.28 5.43 -0.83
CA SER A 13 -19.07 4.91 -1.95
C SER A 13 -18.29 4.94 -3.27
N TYR A 14 -17.55 6.01 -3.52
CA TYR A 14 -16.68 6.11 -4.69
C TYR A 14 -15.56 5.06 -4.66
N LEU A 15 -14.86 4.91 -3.53
CA LEU A 15 -13.78 3.93 -3.37
C LEU A 15 -14.29 2.49 -3.57
N VAL A 16 -15.47 2.17 -3.02
CA VAL A 16 -16.13 0.86 -3.21
C VAL A 16 -16.50 0.64 -4.69
N SER A 17 -17.01 1.66 -5.38
CA SER A 17 -17.32 1.56 -6.81
C SER A 17 -16.08 1.31 -7.68
N GLN A 18 -14.96 1.95 -7.34
CA GLN A 18 -13.68 1.75 -8.02
C GLN A 18 -13.09 0.37 -7.72
N ALA A 19 -13.26 -0.14 -6.50
CA ALA A 19 -12.85 -1.49 -6.10
C ALA A 19 -13.62 -2.58 -6.84
N ASN A 20 -14.92 -2.39 -7.05
CA ASN A 20 -15.79 -3.35 -7.75
C ASN A 20 -15.73 -3.26 -9.28
N SER A 21 -14.95 -2.32 -9.85
CA SER A 21 -14.89 -2.10 -11.30
C SER A 21 -14.11 -3.18 -12.09
N GLY A 22 -13.58 -4.21 -11.42
CA GLY A 22 -12.82 -5.31 -12.02
C GLY A 22 -11.41 -4.92 -12.50
N GLN A 23 -11.17 -3.62 -12.74
CA GLN A 23 -9.85 -3.02 -12.86
C GLN A 23 -9.48 -2.42 -11.50
N LYS A 24 -8.27 -2.68 -10.99
CA LYS A 24 -7.77 -2.12 -9.71
C LYS A 24 -7.48 -0.61 -9.81
N ASN A 25 -8.42 0.18 -10.33
CA ASN A 25 -8.25 1.61 -10.58
C ASN A 25 -8.13 2.43 -9.27
N TRP A 26 -8.59 1.87 -8.15
CA TRP A 26 -8.44 2.49 -6.84
C TRP A 26 -7.01 2.38 -6.26
N PHE A 27 -6.19 1.44 -6.74
CA PHE A 27 -4.83 1.20 -6.26
C PHE A 27 -3.84 1.00 -7.42
N GLY A 28 -3.73 2.04 -8.24
CA GLY A 28 -2.79 2.11 -9.35
C GLY A 28 -1.35 2.41 -8.94
N PHE A 29 -0.50 2.61 -9.94
CA PHE A 29 0.94 2.84 -9.76
C PHE A 29 1.28 4.08 -8.91
N ALA A 30 0.53 5.17 -9.07
CA ALA A 30 0.76 6.40 -8.30
C ALA A 30 0.46 6.20 -6.80
N GLN A 31 -0.66 5.55 -6.48
CA GLN A 31 -1.03 5.21 -5.11
C GLN A 31 0.01 4.27 -4.48
N GLN A 32 0.45 3.24 -5.22
CA GLN A 32 1.51 2.32 -4.79
C GLN A 32 2.83 3.04 -4.47
N ARG A 33 3.21 4.05 -5.26
CA ARG A 33 4.41 4.85 -4.99
C ARG A 33 4.29 5.67 -3.71
N LEU A 34 3.14 6.26 -3.44
CA LEU A 34 2.91 7.04 -2.21
C LEU A 34 2.99 6.16 -0.97
N THR A 35 2.35 4.98 -0.97
CA THR A 35 2.47 4.02 0.12
C THR A 35 3.89 3.49 0.28
N GLY A 36 4.62 3.27 -0.82
CA GLY A 36 6.02 2.88 -0.77
C GLY A 36 6.93 3.92 -0.09
N ILE A 37 6.74 5.21 -0.38
CA ILE A 37 7.51 6.30 0.25
C ILE A 37 7.19 6.38 1.75
N ALA A 38 5.90 6.31 2.12
CA ALA A 38 5.49 6.33 3.52
C ALA A 38 6.09 5.14 4.29
N LEU A 39 6.03 3.94 3.72
CA LEU A 39 6.65 2.75 4.30
C LEU A 39 8.16 2.91 4.49
N ALA A 40 8.87 3.48 3.51
CA ALA A 40 10.31 3.73 3.64
C ALA A 40 10.64 4.71 4.78
N HIS A 41 9.84 5.78 4.94
CA HIS A 41 9.99 6.71 6.06
C HIS A 41 9.70 6.04 7.41
N ASP A 42 8.68 5.18 7.49
CA ASP A 42 8.35 4.46 8.72
C ASP A 42 9.43 3.42 9.09
N ILE A 43 9.99 2.71 8.11
CA ILE A 43 11.13 1.81 8.33
C ILE A 43 12.33 2.60 8.87
N ALA A 44 12.68 3.72 8.23
CA ALA A 44 13.77 4.58 8.69
C ALA A 44 13.52 5.08 10.12
N LYS A 45 12.31 5.56 10.43
CA LYS A 45 11.97 6.04 11.78
C LYS A 45 12.13 4.98 12.86
N ASN A 46 11.73 3.73 12.58
CA ASN A 46 11.72 2.66 13.59
C ASN A 46 13.03 1.88 13.69
N HIS A 47 13.88 1.97 12.67
CA HIS A 47 15.04 1.10 12.56
C HIS A 47 16.34 1.79 12.13
N ALA A 48 16.37 3.12 11.93
CA ALA A 48 17.60 3.84 11.54
C ALA A 48 18.79 3.62 12.49
N ASP A 49 18.52 3.30 13.76
CA ASP A 49 19.54 2.99 14.77
C ASP A 49 19.96 1.50 14.82
N LYS A 50 19.18 0.62 14.16
CA LYS A 50 19.29 -0.85 14.29
C LYS A 50 19.73 -1.55 13.03
N MET A 51 19.49 -0.96 11.86
CA MET A 51 19.79 -1.58 10.58
C MET A 51 20.21 -0.52 9.56
N THR A 52 21.15 -0.88 8.69
CA THR A 52 21.50 -0.02 7.56
C THR A 52 20.31 0.04 6.58
N PRO A 53 20.26 1.06 5.70
CA PRO A 53 19.22 1.15 4.68
C PRO A 53 19.05 -0.14 3.86
N GLU A 54 20.15 -0.78 3.49
CA GLU A 54 20.16 -2.04 2.71
C GLU A 54 19.52 -3.18 3.49
N GLN A 55 19.88 -3.34 4.77
CA GLN A 55 19.30 -4.37 5.64
C GLN A 55 17.79 -4.17 5.83
N ALA A 56 17.34 -2.92 5.89
CA ALA A 56 15.94 -2.56 6.03
C ALA A 56 15.12 -2.92 4.79
N VAL A 57 15.65 -2.61 3.60
CA VAL A 57 15.04 -2.98 2.31
C VAL A 57 14.98 -4.50 2.16
N ASP A 58 16.07 -5.21 2.46
CA ASP A 58 16.13 -6.67 2.41
C ASP A 58 15.09 -7.32 3.34
N TYR A 59 14.94 -6.78 4.55
CA TYR A 59 13.91 -7.23 5.48
C TYR A 59 12.51 -7.00 4.92
N ALA A 60 12.22 -5.81 4.40
CA ALA A 60 10.91 -5.48 3.84
C ALA A 60 10.54 -6.39 2.64
N ILE A 61 11.49 -6.69 1.75
CA ILE A 61 11.29 -7.62 0.64
C ILE A 61 10.96 -9.03 1.15
N LYS A 62 11.74 -9.53 2.11
CA LYS A 62 11.53 -10.87 2.70
C LYS A 62 10.17 -10.95 3.40
N LEU A 63 9.78 -9.91 4.14
CA LEU A 63 8.49 -9.82 4.81
C LEU A 63 7.33 -9.81 3.81
N ASN A 64 7.40 -8.97 2.77
CA ASN A 64 6.37 -8.90 1.73
C ASN A 64 6.17 -10.25 1.03
N ASN A 65 7.28 -10.92 0.67
CA ASN A 65 7.23 -12.26 0.09
C ASN A 65 6.62 -13.28 1.05
N ALA A 66 6.99 -13.24 2.33
CA ALA A 66 6.44 -14.14 3.35
C ALA A 66 4.93 -13.93 3.53
N ILE A 67 4.46 -12.67 3.61
CA ILE A 67 3.03 -12.34 3.67
C ILE A 67 2.30 -12.84 2.43
N TYR A 68 2.84 -12.58 1.25
CA TYR A 68 2.23 -13.03 0.01
C TYR A 68 2.07 -14.56 -0.02
N GLN A 69 3.14 -15.29 0.28
CA GLN A 69 3.10 -16.77 0.25
C GLN A 69 2.22 -17.37 1.36
N LYS A 70 2.23 -16.80 2.56
CA LYS A 70 1.60 -17.41 3.74
C LYS A 70 0.18 -16.90 4.06
N ILE A 71 -0.20 -15.74 3.55
CA ILE A 71 -1.48 -15.10 3.89
C ILE A 71 -2.31 -14.86 2.63
N ILE A 72 -1.73 -14.32 1.57
CA ILE A 72 -2.49 -13.92 0.37
C ILE A 72 -2.69 -15.10 -0.59
N LYS A 73 -1.63 -15.87 -0.83
CA LYS A 73 -1.65 -17.06 -1.70
C LYS A 73 -1.95 -18.34 -0.92
N ALA A 74 -2.08 -18.28 0.41
CA ALA A 74 -2.45 -19.44 1.18
C ALA A 74 -3.83 -19.91 0.72
N ASP A 75 -3.84 -21.05 0.02
CA ASP A 75 -4.92 -21.73 -0.72
C ASP A 75 -6.19 -20.91 -1.01
#